data_AF-A0A7S1T181-F1
#
_entry.id   AF-A0A7S1T181-F1
#
_cell.length_a   1.000
_cell.length_b   1.000
_cell.length_c   1.000
_cell.angle_alpha   90.00
_cell.angle_beta   90.00
_cell.angle_gamma   90.00
#
_symmetry.space_group_name_H-M   'P 1'
#
loop_
_entity.id
_entity.type
_entity.pdbx_description
1 polymer ?
#
loop_
_entity_poly.entity_id
_entity_poly.type
_entity_poly.pdbx_seq_one_letter_code
_entity_poly.pdbx_strand_id
1 'polypeptide(L)'
;MVAELHEQDLNVTAASNHLHFYANHLLTAFKTCLEKRSHVGHVDKATSGIKAVLTALHLCDHVSVYGVGDSTLESKDIPYQYFTLDGTWSGRVEVSSHHNLSLEEDFLHALARGGIIRHCRYSGCRGDPVA
;
A
#
# COMPACT_ATOMS: atom_id res chain seq x y z
N MET A 1 28.44 -18.47 -13.47
CA MET A 1 28.35 -16.99 -13.55
C MET A 1 27.25 -16.45 -14.45
N VAL A 2 27.25 -16.63 -15.79
CA VAL A 2 26.16 -16.07 -16.63
C VAL A 2 24.82 -16.80 -16.45
N ALA A 3 24.84 -18.13 -16.27
CA ALA A 3 23.64 -18.93 -16.04
C ALA A 3 23.00 -18.67 -14.65
N GLU A 4 23.82 -18.51 -13.61
CA GLU A 4 23.34 -18.21 -12.24
C GLU A 4 22.68 -16.82 -12.14
N LEU A 5 23.20 -15.83 -12.86
CA LEU A 5 22.56 -14.50 -12.97
C LEU A 5 21.20 -14.60 -13.67
N HIS A 6 21.10 -15.41 -14.73
CA HIS A 6 19.85 -15.60 -15.47
C HIS A 6 18.77 -16.32 -14.63
N GLU A 7 19.17 -17.33 -13.83
CA GLU A 7 18.26 -18.03 -12.91
C GLU A 7 17.83 -17.14 -11.74
N GLN A 8 18.72 -16.30 -11.21
CA GLN A 8 18.37 -15.31 -10.19
C GLN A 8 17.37 -14.27 -10.72
N ASP A 9 17.58 -13.76 -11.93
CA ASP A 9 16.68 -12.79 -12.57
C ASP A 9 15.28 -13.37 -12.86
N LEU A 10 15.22 -14.63 -13.31
CA LEU A 10 13.95 -15.34 -13.51
C LEU A 10 13.20 -15.56 -12.19
N ASN A 11 13.91 -15.92 -11.13
CA ASN A 11 13.31 -16.12 -9.81
C ASN A 11 12.79 -14.83 -9.18
N VAL A 12 13.53 -13.72 -9.32
CA VAL A 12 13.09 -12.40 -8.84
C VAL A 12 11.87 -11.91 -9.63
N THR A 13 11.86 -12.13 -10.94
CA THR A 13 10.72 -11.76 -11.79
C THR A 13 9.47 -12.57 -11.43
N ALA A 14 9.59 -13.88 -11.23
CA ALA A 14 8.48 -14.74 -10.82
C ALA A 14 7.94 -14.35 -9.44
N ALA A 15 8.82 -14.12 -8.46
CA ALA A 15 8.43 -13.65 -7.13
C ALA A 15 7.70 -12.30 -7.17
N SER A 16 8.20 -11.36 -7.99
CA SER A 16 7.57 -10.06 -8.21
C SER A 16 6.16 -10.19 -8.82
N ASN A 17 6.00 -11.06 -9.82
CA ASN A 17 4.70 -11.33 -10.44
C ASN A 17 3.71 -11.98 -9.48
N HIS A 18 4.17 -12.94 -8.66
CA HIS A 18 3.34 -13.57 -7.65
C HIS A 18 2.87 -12.58 -6.58
N LEU A 19 3.78 -11.73 -6.08
CA LEU A 19 3.43 -10.67 -5.14
C LEU A 19 2.44 -9.69 -5.76
N HIS A 20 2.64 -9.32 -7.03
CA HIS A 20 1.72 -8.45 -7.75
C HIS A 20 0.31 -9.05 -7.84
N PHE A 21 0.22 -10.31 -8.26
CA PHE A 21 -1.05 -11.03 -8.36
C PHE A 21 -1.74 -11.13 -6.99
N TYR A 22 -0.98 -11.52 -5.96
CA TYR A 22 -1.50 -11.69 -4.60
C TYR A 22 -2.02 -10.38 -4.01
N ALA A 23 -1.25 -9.29 -4.13
CA ALA A 23 -1.64 -7.98 -3.63
C ALA A 23 -2.92 -7.47 -4.31
N ASN A 24 -3.02 -7.60 -5.64
CA ASN A 24 -4.22 -7.23 -6.37
C ASN A 24 -5.41 -8.09 -5.96
N HIS A 25 -5.20 -9.42 -5.84
CA HIS A 25 -6.26 -10.34 -5.45
C HIS A 25 -6.84 -10.01 -4.08
N LEU A 26 -5.99 -9.70 -3.09
CA LEU A 26 -6.43 -9.29 -1.76
C LEU A 26 -7.21 -7.98 -1.79
N LEU A 27 -6.73 -6.96 -2.52
CA LEU A 27 -7.46 -5.69 -2.66
C LEU A 27 -8.80 -5.87 -3.38
N THR A 28 -8.85 -6.69 -4.43
CA THR A 28 -10.11 -7.01 -5.12
C THR A 28 -11.08 -7.73 -4.19
N ALA A 29 -10.62 -8.75 -3.45
CA ALA A 29 -11.46 -9.47 -2.50
C ALA A 29 -11.97 -8.56 -1.38
N PHE A 30 -11.11 -7.69 -0.85
CA PHE A 30 -11.49 -6.68 0.14
C PHE A 30 -12.52 -5.70 -0.42
N LYS A 31 -12.29 -5.18 -1.62
CA LYS A 31 -13.26 -4.33 -2.34
C LYS A 31 -14.60 -5.03 -2.48
N THR A 32 -14.66 -6.26 -2.96
CA THR A 32 -15.92 -7.00 -3.11
C THR A 32 -16.64 -7.19 -1.77
N CYS A 33 -15.90 -7.31 -0.66
CA CYS A 33 -16.48 -7.32 0.68
C CYS A 33 -17.08 -5.96 1.07
N LEU A 34 -16.40 -4.87 0.72
CA LEU A 34 -16.87 -3.50 0.94
C LEU A 34 -18.03 -3.11 0.02
N GLU A 35 -18.05 -3.57 -1.24
CA GLU A 35 -19.11 -3.28 -2.21
C GLU A 35 -20.47 -3.83 -1.78
N LYS A 36 -20.47 -4.92 -1.01
CA LYS A 36 -21.67 -5.42 -0.32
C LYS A 36 -22.22 -4.45 0.74
N ARG A 37 -21.44 -3.42 1.10
CA ARG A 37 -21.73 -2.45 2.17
C ARG A 37 -21.78 -0.98 1.70
N SER A 38 -21.16 -0.62 0.57
CA SER A 38 -21.12 0.74 0.00
C SER A 38 -20.64 0.73 -1.46
N HIS A 39 -20.86 1.80 -2.24
CA HIS A 39 -20.23 1.94 -3.56
C HIS A 39 -18.73 2.25 -3.43
N VAL A 40 -17.87 1.39 -4.00
CA VAL A 40 -16.41 1.58 -4.02
C VAL A 40 -15.96 1.82 -5.46
N GLY A 41 -15.10 2.82 -5.67
CA GLY A 41 -14.55 3.17 -6.98
C GLY A 41 -13.78 2.04 -7.68
N HIS A 42 -13.38 2.25 -8.94
CA HIS A 42 -12.60 1.25 -9.69
C HIS A 42 -11.24 0.96 -9.04
N VAL A 43 -10.70 -0.23 -9.28
CA VAL A 43 -9.37 -0.65 -8.78
C VAL A 43 -8.68 -1.34 -9.94
N ASP A 44 -7.63 -0.73 -10.48
CA ASP A 44 -6.80 -1.41 -11.47
C ASP A 44 -5.71 -2.23 -10.78
N LYS A 45 -4.93 -1.61 -9.86
CA LYS A 45 -3.72 -2.24 -9.28
C LYS A 45 -3.38 -1.74 -7.88
N ALA A 46 -2.85 -2.64 -7.04
CA ALA A 46 -2.21 -2.33 -5.77
C ALA A 46 -0.95 -1.48 -5.96
N THR A 47 -0.76 -0.46 -5.13
CA THR A 47 0.46 0.33 -5.05
C THR A 47 1.65 -0.52 -4.60
N SER A 48 2.86 -0.01 -4.84
CA SER A 48 4.08 -0.57 -4.26
C SER A 48 4.04 -0.57 -2.72
N GLY A 49 3.37 0.41 -2.11
CA GLY A 49 3.19 0.49 -0.66
C GLY A 49 2.43 -0.72 -0.11
N ILE A 50 1.29 -1.08 -0.70
CA ILE A 50 0.54 -2.29 -0.28
C ILE A 50 1.37 -3.56 -0.47
N LYS A 51 2.09 -3.69 -1.58
CA LYS A 51 2.95 -4.85 -1.82
C LYS A 51 4.03 -4.95 -0.74
N ALA A 52 4.68 -3.85 -0.40
CA ALA A 52 5.69 -3.82 0.66
C ALA A 52 5.11 -4.19 2.02
N VAL A 53 3.92 -3.70 2.37
CA VAL A 53 3.24 -4.07 3.62
C VAL A 53 2.93 -5.57 3.66
N LEU A 54 2.39 -6.13 2.58
CA LEU A 54 2.08 -7.57 2.51
C LEU A 54 3.35 -8.42 2.58
N THR A 55 4.42 -8.01 1.91
CA THR A 55 5.72 -8.69 2.04
C THR A 55 6.25 -8.62 3.47
N ALA A 56 6.19 -7.46 4.12
CA ALA A 56 6.64 -7.31 5.50
C ALA A 56 5.85 -8.21 6.47
N LEU A 57 4.53 -8.36 6.26
CA LEU A 57 3.69 -9.25 7.06
C LEU A 57 4.06 -10.74 6.96
N HIS A 58 4.78 -11.15 5.91
CA HIS A 58 5.31 -12.51 5.78
C HIS A 58 6.69 -12.68 6.41
N LEU A 59 7.41 -11.59 6.66
CA LEU A 59 8.82 -11.60 7.09
C LEU A 59 9.02 -11.11 8.52
N CYS A 60 8.07 -10.37 9.07
CA CYS A 60 8.20 -9.70 10.35
C CYS A 60 7.07 -10.11 11.29
N ASP A 61 7.39 -10.27 12.58
CA ASP A 61 6.39 -10.53 13.63
C ASP A 61 5.47 -9.32 13.86
N HIS A 62 6.01 -8.12 13.62
CA HIS A 62 5.31 -6.87 13.83
C HIS A 62 5.59 -5.90 12.67
N VAL A 63 4.53 -5.26 12.17
CA VAL A 63 4.62 -4.32 11.04
C VAL A 63 3.96 -3.00 11.41
N SER A 64 4.75 -1.92 11.36
CA SER A 64 4.26 -0.54 11.47
C SER A 64 4.37 0.15 10.12
N VAL A 65 3.27 0.75 9.66
CA VAL A 65 3.13 1.35 8.32
C VAL A 65 2.99 2.86 8.46
N TYR A 66 3.83 3.59 7.73
CA TYR A 66 3.87 5.06 7.72
C TYR A 66 3.80 5.57 6.28
N GLY A 67 3.02 6.62 6.03
CA GLY A 67 3.00 7.31 4.73
C GLY A 67 2.43 6.49 3.56
N VAL A 68 1.67 5.44 3.83
CA VAL A 68 1.01 4.59 2.82
C VAL A 68 -0.50 4.71 2.95
N GLY A 69 -1.18 4.91 1.82
CA GLY A 69 -2.64 4.97 1.74
C GLY A 69 -3.23 6.05 2.63
N ASP A 70 -2.65 7.26 2.65
CA ASP A 70 -3.22 8.40 3.38
C ASP A 70 -3.94 9.30 2.39
N SER A 71 -5.22 9.01 2.12
CA SER A 71 -6.05 9.83 1.22
C SER A 71 -6.30 11.23 1.76
N THR A 72 -6.07 11.46 3.07
CA THR A 72 -6.26 12.79 3.67
C THR A 72 -5.24 13.83 3.18
N LEU A 73 -4.11 13.38 2.61
CA LEU A 73 -3.13 14.24 1.97
C LEU A 73 -3.68 14.93 0.71
N GLU A 74 -4.59 14.27 -0.02
CA GLU A 74 -5.23 14.84 -1.22
C GLU A 74 -6.10 16.07 -0.89
N SER A 75 -6.59 16.16 0.35
CA SER A 75 -7.54 17.19 0.78
C SER A 75 -6.90 18.40 1.48
N LYS A 76 -5.60 18.35 1.82
CA LYS A 76 -4.98 19.28 2.78
C LYS A 76 -3.88 20.19 2.21
N ASP A 77 -3.77 20.32 0.89
CA ASP A 77 -2.63 20.99 0.24
C ASP A 77 -1.27 20.48 0.74
N ILE A 78 -1.21 19.23 1.23
CA ILE A 78 0.03 18.60 1.65
C ILE A 78 0.60 17.90 0.41
N PRO A 79 1.90 18.07 0.12
CA PRO A 79 2.50 17.37 -1.01
C PRO A 79 2.35 15.85 -0.91
N TYR A 80 2.06 15.21 -2.05
CA TYR A 80 1.85 13.77 -2.14
C TYR A 80 3.07 12.95 -1.64
N GLN A 81 4.28 13.48 -1.83
CA GLN A 81 5.52 12.85 -1.40
C GLN A 81 6.18 13.68 -0.31
N TYR A 82 6.62 13.02 0.77
CA TYR A 82 7.19 13.72 1.92
C TYR A 82 8.47 14.53 1.61
N PHE A 83 9.21 14.15 0.57
CA PHE A 83 10.47 14.81 0.20
C PHE A 83 10.28 16.03 -0.71
N THR A 84 9.04 16.38 -1.08
CA THR A 84 8.75 17.60 -1.87
C THR A 84 8.33 18.78 -0.99
N LEU A 85 8.37 18.60 0.33
CA LEU A 85 8.09 19.64 1.33
C LEU A 85 9.09 20.82 1.29
N ASP A 86 10.25 20.66 0.65
CA ASP A 86 11.28 21.70 0.52
C ASP A 86 11.05 22.68 -0.65
N GLY A 87 9.92 22.54 -1.37
CA GLY A 87 9.55 23.44 -2.45
C GLY A 87 10.35 23.24 -3.74
N THR A 88 11.24 22.24 -3.81
CA THR A 88 12.05 21.97 -5.01
C THR A 88 11.27 21.23 -6.10
N TRP A 89 10.11 20.65 -5.77
CA TRP A 89 9.27 19.93 -6.72
C TRP A 89 7.84 20.46 -6.74
N SER A 90 7.49 21.20 -7.80
CA SER A 90 6.16 21.77 -8.06
C SER A 90 5.21 20.81 -8.79
N GLY A 91 5.57 19.54 -8.89
CA GLY A 91 4.74 18.54 -9.57
C GLY A 91 3.57 18.17 -8.67
N ARG A 92 2.34 18.52 -9.08
CA ARG A 92 1.18 17.71 -8.66
C ARG A 92 1.44 16.32 -9.22
N VAL A 93 1.86 15.39 -8.37
CA VAL A 93 1.85 13.99 -8.73
C VAL A 93 0.38 13.64 -8.87
N GLU A 94 -0.11 13.59 -10.10
CA GLU A 94 -1.37 12.91 -10.37
C GLU A 94 -1.18 11.49 -9.88
N VAL A 95 -1.82 11.16 -8.76
CA VAL A 95 -2.03 9.77 -8.36
C VAL A 95 -2.64 9.13 -9.59
N SER A 96 -1.89 8.23 -10.22
CA SER A 96 -2.33 7.65 -11.48
C SER A 96 -3.72 7.04 -11.26
N SER A 97 -4.62 7.25 -12.22
CA SER A 97 -6.01 6.76 -12.19
C SER A 97 -6.14 5.23 -12.01
N HIS A 98 -5.02 4.53 -11.98
CA HIS A 98 -4.88 3.09 -11.79
C HIS A 98 -4.84 2.66 -10.31
N HIS A 99 -4.67 3.59 -9.38
CA HIS A 99 -4.64 3.29 -7.94
C HIS A 99 -5.85 3.89 -7.23
N ASN A 100 -6.39 3.15 -6.28
CA ASN A 100 -7.49 3.61 -5.44
C ASN A 100 -6.96 3.77 -4.01
N LEU A 101 -6.36 4.92 -3.73
CA LEU A 101 -5.71 5.18 -2.43
C LEU A 101 -6.70 5.16 -1.26
N SER A 102 -7.95 5.56 -1.48
CA SER A 102 -9.00 5.46 -0.46
C SER A 102 -9.28 3.99 -0.09
N LEU A 103 -9.36 3.10 -1.09
CA LEU A 103 -9.53 1.67 -0.82
C LEU A 103 -8.32 1.07 -0.09
N GLU A 104 -7.11 1.44 -0.52
CA GLU A 104 -5.88 0.99 0.15
C GLU A 104 -5.82 1.49 1.59
N GLU A 105 -6.27 2.72 1.84
CA GLU A 105 -6.43 3.25 3.19
C GLU A 105 -7.40 2.41 4.03
N ASP A 106 -8.59 2.13 3.49
CA ASP A 106 -9.61 1.34 4.17
C ASP A 106 -9.10 -0.07 4.49
N PHE A 107 -8.32 -0.65 3.56
CA PHE A 107 -7.68 -1.94 3.73
C PHE A 107 -6.67 -1.90 4.88
N LEU A 108 -5.76 -0.92 4.90
CA LEU A 108 -4.80 -0.74 5.99
C LEU A 108 -5.49 -0.46 7.34
N HIS A 109 -6.57 0.31 7.35
CA HIS A 109 -7.38 0.55 8.55
C HIS A 109 -8.07 -0.72 9.04
N ALA A 110 -8.51 -1.59 8.13
CA ALA A 110 -9.09 -2.87 8.51
C ALA A 110 -8.04 -3.79 9.15
N LEU A 111 -6.85 -3.87 8.56
CA LEU A 111 -5.72 -4.62 9.14
C LEU A 111 -5.32 -4.06 10.52
N ALA A 112 -5.25 -2.74 10.66
CA ALA A 112 -4.92 -2.09 11.92
C ALA A 112 -5.97 -2.34 13.01
N ARG A 113 -7.27 -2.29 12.65
CA ARG A 113 -8.36 -2.64 13.56
C ARG A 113 -8.34 -4.10 13.98
N GLY A 114 -7.85 -4.99 13.12
CA GLY A 114 -7.65 -6.41 13.42
C GLY A 114 -6.39 -6.72 14.24
N GLY A 115 -5.59 -5.71 14.59
CA GLY A 115 -4.32 -5.91 15.31
C GLY A 115 -3.20 -6.53 14.47
N ILE A 116 -3.36 -6.59 13.14
CA ILE A 116 -2.38 -7.21 12.23
C ILE A 116 -1.21 -6.26 11.96
N ILE A 117 -1.49 -4.97 11.86
CA ILE A 117 -0.47 -3.92 11.68
C ILE A 117 -0.74 -2.77 12.65
N ARG A 118 0.28 -1.92 12.84
CA ARG A 118 0.10 -0.55 13.29
C ARG A 118 0.13 0.38 12.08
N HIS A 119 -0.91 1.18 11.86
CA HIS A 119 -0.98 2.13 10.74
C HIS A 119 -0.94 3.57 11.26
N CYS A 120 0.08 4.32 10.86
CA CYS A 120 0.33 5.68 11.29
C CYS A 120 0.13 6.66 10.13
N ARG A 121 -0.77 7.63 10.37
CA ARG A 121 -1.07 8.76 9.48
C ARG A 121 -0.59 10.05 10.12
N TYR A 122 -0.65 11.15 9.36
CA TYR A 122 -0.35 12.47 9.93
C TYR A 122 -1.23 12.80 11.15
N SER A 123 -2.47 12.31 11.17
CA SER A 123 -3.43 12.52 12.28
C SER A 123 -3.21 11.61 13.49
N GLY A 124 -2.25 10.68 13.45
CA GLY A 124 -1.96 9.73 14.52
C GLY A 124 -1.96 8.27 14.07
N CYS A 125 -1.73 7.36 15.01
CA CYS A 125 -1.62 5.93 14.75
C CYS A 125 -2.86 5.14 15.19
N ARG A 126 -3.13 4.04 14.48
CA ARG A 126 -4.16 3.03 14.78
C ARG A 126 -3.51 1.65 14.87
N GLY A 127 -4.13 0.76 15.63
CA GLY A 127 -3.55 -0.54 15.98
C GLY A 127 -2.61 -0.44 17.19
N ASP A 128 -2.34 -1.58 17.80
CA ASP A 128 -1.55 -1.62 19.03
C ASP A 128 -0.09 -1.19 18.77
N PRO A 129 0.58 -0.59 19.77
CA PRO A 129 2.01 -0.35 19.69
C PRO A 129 2.73 -1.68 19.56
N VAL A 130 3.75 -1.73 18.71
CA VAL A 130 4.70 -2.84 18.74
C VAL A 130 5.44 -2.75 20.08
N ALA A 131 5.36 -3.82 20.89
CA ALA A 131 5.96 -3.91 22.21
C ALA A 131 7.49 -4.02 22.14
#